data_AF-A0A258GNA7-F1
#
_entry.id   AF-A0A258GNA7-F1
#
_cell.length_a   1.000
_cell.length_b   1.000
_cell.length_c   1.000
_cell.angle_alpha   90.00
_cell.angle_beta   90.00
_cell.angle_gamma   90.00
#
_symmetry.space_group_name_H-M   'P 1'
#
loop_
_entity.id
_entity.type
_entity.pdbx_description
1 polymer ?
#
loop_
_entity_poly.entity_id
_entity_poly.type
_entity_poly.pdbx_seq_one_letter_code
_entity_poly.pdbx_strand_id
1 'polypeptide(L)'
;MAADIPLVIAPIPERAAETEEDWAQMVPQVYLSGSEQPCNSPILYRDAASEDGKVLFQEVCRWVTSNYIVAVDLGTGARRGLTDGSDLQVLREGLYRGNLLISRHKYHDGDEGGSYDPTFVVSPAGKDLLMVPGTDGAEPEAALK
;
A
#
# COMPACT_ATOMS: atom_id res chain seq x y z
N MET A 1 -35.44 19.42 -36.50
CA MET A 1 -34.78 19.77 -35.23
C MET A 1 -34.09 18.53 -34.72
N ALA A 2 -32.76 18.49 -34.86
CA ALA A 2 -31.77 17.72 -34.11
C ALA A 2 -30.47 17.96 -34.90
N ALA A 3 -29.55 18.75 -34.34
CA ALA A 3 -28.26 19.02 -34.98
C ALA A 3 -27.29 17.93 -34.53
N ASP A 4 -26.77 17.15 -35.48
CA ASP A 4 -25.68 16.22 -35.25
C ASP A 4 -24.42 17.00 -34.90
N ILE A 5 -23.89 16.77 -33.69
CA ILE A 5 -22.60 17.30 -33.25
C ILE A 5 -21.53 16.29 -33.69
N PRO A 6 -20.57 16.66 -34.55
CA PRO A 6 -19.50 15.73 -34.91
C PRO A 6 -18.55 15.56 -33.71
N LEU A 7 -18.32 14.31 -33.31
CA LEU A 7 -17.31 13.95 -32.33
C LEU A 7 -15.92 14.10 -33.00
N VAL A 8 -15.31 15.27 -32.87
CA VAL A 8 -13.92 15.48 -33.29
C VAL A 8 -13.03 14.85 -32.23
N ILE A 9 -12.60 13.60 -32.45
CA ILE A 9 -11.54 12.97 -31.68
C ILE A 9 -10.24 13.61 -32.17
N ALA A 10 -9.71 14.56 -31.40
CA ALA A 10 -8.36 15.06 -31.63
C ALA A 10 -7.37 13.88 -31.53
N PRO A 11 -6.39 13.75 -32.45
CA PRO A 11 -5.34 12.76 -32.27
C PRO A 11 -4.61 13.07 -30.96
N ILE A 12 -4.53 12.07 -30.08
CA ILE A 12 -3.67 12.12 -28.90
C ILE A 12 -2.27 12.38 -29.44
N PRO A 13 -1.58 13.46 -29.02
CA PRO A 13 -0.21 13.70 -29.47
C PRO A 13 0.61 12.45 -29.17
N GLU A 14 1.33 11.95 -30.17
CA GLU A 14 2.25 10.82 -30.03
C GLU A 14 3.06 11.01 -28.74
N ARG A 15 2.80 10.14 -27.77
CA ARG A 15 3.58 10.10 -26.52
C ARG A 15 5.00 9.82 -26.98
N ALA A 16 5.84 10.85 -26.92
CA ALA A 16 7.27 10.72 -27.13
C ALA A 16 7.74 9.49 -26.37
N ALA A 17 8.44 8.60 -27.06
CA ALA A 17 8.96 7.34 -26.54
C ALA A 17 9.35 7.53 -25.08
N GLU A 18 8.62 6.85 -24.19
CA GLU A 18 8.76 6.91 -22.74
C GLU A 18 10.23 6.66 -22.44
N THR A 19 10.98 7.74 -22.19
CA THR A 19 12.27 7.65 -21.53
C THR A 19 11.97 6.92 -20.23
N GLU A 20 12.52 5.71 -20.07
CA GLU A 20 12.49 4.89 -18.86
C GLU A 20 12.32 5.80 -17.65
N GLU A 21 11.07 5.98 -17.22
CA GLU A 21 10.77 6.81 -16.07
C GLU A 21 11.57 6.17 -14.94
N ASP A 22 12.54 6.90 -14.41
CA ASP A 22 13.52 6.40 -13.46
C ASP A 22 12.81 6.22 -12.10
N TRP A 23 11.94 5.21 -12.03
CA TRP A 23 11.05 4.92 -10.90
C TRP A 23 11.85 4.62 -9.62
N ALA A 24 13.16 4.31 -9.75
CA ALA A 24 14.10 4.22 -8.65
C ALA A 24 14.26 5.55 -7.88
N GLN A 25 13.83 6.67 -8.44
CA GLN A 25 13.74 7.97 -7.77
C GLN A 25 12.43 8.15 -6.96
N MET A 26 11.42 7.30 -7.18
CA MET A 26 10.10 7.39 -6.52
C MET A 26 10.02 6.67 -5.17
N VAL A 27 11.06 5.93 -4.82
CA VAL A 27 11.30 5.40 -3.47
C VAL A 27 12.54 6.12 -2.96
N PRO A 28 12.51 6.83 -1.81
CA PRO A 28 13.69 7.54 -1.33
C PRO A 28 14.85 6.54 -1.22
N GLN A 29 16.01 6.88 -1.79
CA GLN A 29 17.20 6.02 -1.86
C GLN A 29 17.63 5.47 -0.49
N VAL A 30 17.29 6.16 0.59
CA VAL A 30 17.48 5.73 1.99
C VAL A 30 16.73 4.43 2.33
N TYR A 31 15.67 4.09 1.59
CA TYR A 31 14.94 2.81 1.73
C TYR A 31 15.49 1.69 0.84
N LEU A 32 16.40 2.01 -0.09
CA LEU A 32 17.07 1.08 -1.01
C LEU A 32 18.45 0.65 -0.51
N SER A 33 19.04 1.36 0.45
CA SER A 33 20.34 1.03 1.01
C SER A 33 20.21 0.00 2.15
N GLY A 34 19.97 -1.26 1.80
CA GLY A 34 20.17 -2.37 2.74
C GLY A 34 19.23 -3.55 2.50
N SER A 35 19.81 -4.64 2.00
CA SER A 35 19.23 -5.97 1.73
C SER A 35 18.49 -6.12 0.39
N GLU A 36 19.06 -7.03 -0.38
CA GLU A 36 18.67 -7.49 -1.71
C GLU A 36 17.24 -7.99 -1.72
N GLN A 37 16.41 -7.44 -2.63
CA GLN A 37 15.32 -8.22 -3.19
C GLN A 37 14.80 -7.74 -4.55
N PRO A 38 14.53 -8.67 -5.48
CA PRO A 38 14.10 -8.34 -6.83
C PRO A 38 12.56 -8.31 -6.92
N CYS A 39 11.99 -7.10 -6.88
CA CYS A 39 10.58 -6.85 -7.18
C CYS A 39 10.31 -7.06 -8.69
N ASN A 40 10.19 -8.32 -9.13
CA ASN A 40 10.11 -8.69 -10.55
C ASN A 40 8.71 -8.53 -11.19
N SER A 41 7.74 -7.94 -10.48
CA SER A 41 6.36 -7.63 -10.91
C SER A 41 5.70 -6.66 -9.92
N PRO A 42 4.52 -6.07 -10.22
CA PRO A 42 4.27 -4.64 -10.06
C PRO A 42 4.66 -4.11 -8.68
N ILE A 43 5.44 -3.03 -8.71
CA ILE A 43 5.94 -2.34 -7.51
C ILE A 43 4.79 -1.87 -6.62
N LEU A 44 3.59 -1.67 -7.18
CA LEU A 44 2.36 -1.31 -6.48
C LEU A 44 1.40 -2.49 -6.47
N TYR A 45 1.10 -3.02 -5.28
CA TYR A 45 0.12 -4.10 -5.10
C TYR A 45 -1.28 -3.58 -4.87
N ARG A 46 -1.41 -2.54 -4.04
CA ARG A 46 -2.70 -1.93 -3.66
C ARG A 46 -2.51 -0.45 -3.39
N ASP A 47 -3.58 0.30 -3.57
CA ASP A 47 -3.68 1.68 -3.11
C ASP A 47 -5.01 1.95 -2.42
N ALA A 48 -5.01 2.95 -1.53
CA ALA A 48 -6.19 3.37 -0.81
C ALA A 48 -6.11 4.86 -0.48
N ALA A 49 -7.11 5.64 -0.91
CA ALA A 49 -7.18 7.05 -0.56
C ALA A 49 -7.53 7.25 0.92
N SER A 50 -6.95 8.24 1.58
CA SER A 50 -7.39 8.73 2.88
C SER A 50 -8.86 9.15 2.84
N GLU A 51 -9.47 9.28 4.02
CA GLU A 51 -10.88 9.70 4.11
C GLU A 51 -11.13 11.08 3.51
N ASP A 52 -10.18 12.00 3.68
CA ASP A 52 -10.24 13.36 3.13
C ASP A 52 -9.73 13.47 1.69
N GLY A 53 -9.28 12.36 1.09
CA GLY A 53 -8.79 12.32 -0.29
C GLY A 53 -7.49 13.09 -0.54
N LYS A 54 -6.75 13.48 0.51
CA LYS A 54 -5.49 14.24 0.38
C LYS A 54 -4.25 13.35 0.34
N VAL A 55 -4.35 12.12 0.82
CA VAL A 55 -3.24 11.17 0.89
C VAL A 55 -3.65 9.90 0.17
N LEU A 56 -2.76 9.36 -0.67
CA LEU A 56 -2.87 8.02 -1.24
C LEU A 56 -1.90 7.11 -0.49
N PHE A 57 -2.44 6.12 0.20
CA PHE A 57 -1.63 5.04 0.77
C PHE A 57 -1.36 4.02 -0.33
N GLN A 58 -0.12 3.55 -0.40
CA GLN A 58 0.36 2.59 -1.40
C GLN A 58 1.06 1.44 -0.70
N GLU A 59 0.67 0.23 -1.06
CA GLU A 59 1.37 -1.00 -0.71
C GLU A 59 2.39 -1.32 -1.79
N VAL A 60 3.66 -1.25 -1.43
CA VAL A 60 4.76 -1.47 -2.35
C VAL A 60 5.61 -2.67 -1.97
N CYS A 61 6.13 -3.35 -3.00
CA CYS A 61 7.11 -4.41 -2.80
C CYS A 61 8.34 -3.88 -2.05
N ARG A 62 8.77 -4.58 -1.00
CA ARG A 62 10.03 -4.30 -0.29
C ARG A 62 10.80 -5.58 0.06
N TRP A 63 10.12 -6.59 0.60
CA TRP A 63 10.69 -7.92 0.90
C TRP A 63 9.82 -9.08 0.37
N VAL A 64 10.31 -10.33 0.43
CA VAL A 64 9.75 -11.54 -0.23
C VAL A 64 8.58 -11.95 0.62
N THR A 65 8.79 -11.83 1.92
CA THR A 65 7.91 -12.16 2.99
C THR A 65 7.09 -10.97 3.47
N SER A 66 7.34 -9.73 2.98
CA SER A 66 6.58 -8.56 3.43
C SER A 66 6.65 -7.38 2.46
N ASN A 67 5.51 -6.72 2.28
CA ASN A 67 5.41 -5.44 1.60
C ASN A 67 5.68 -4.27 2.56
N TYR A 68 5.60 -3.06 2.02
CA TYR A 68 5.79 -1.82 2.77
C TYR A 68 4.74 -0.77 2.38
N ILE A 69 4.25 -0.04 3.37
CA ILE A 69 3.23 0.97 3.19
C ILE A 69 3.87 2.36 3.09
N VAL A 70 3.52 3.08 2.03
CA VAL A 70 3.95 4.46 1.76
C VAL A 70 2.72 5.37 1.72
N ALA A 71 2.82 6.55 2.30
CA ALA A 71 1.85 7.62 2.12
C ALA A 71 2.34 8.61 1.05
N VAL A 72 1.48 8.97 0.12
CA VAL A 72 1.72 9.98 -0.91
C VAL A 72 0.77 11.14 -0.70
N ASP A 73 1.29 12.32 -0.42
CA ASP A 73 0.50 13.56 -0.39
C ASP A 73 0.13 13.93 -1.84
N LEU A 74 -1.17 14.02 -2.12
CA LEU A 74 -1.68 14.24 -3.47
C LEU A 74 -1.61 15.71 -3.92
N GLY A 75 -1.42 16.65 -2.98
CA GLY A 75 -1.24 18.07 -3.31
C GLY A 75 0.20 18.41 -3.71
N THR A 76 1.17 17.71 -3.14
CA THR A 76 2.60 17.99 -3.29
C THR A 76 3.38 16.88 -4.00
N GLY A 77 2.81 15.68 -4.10
CA GLY A 77 3.51 14.48 -4.56
C GLY A 77 4.52 13.92 -3.55
N ALA A 78 4.62 14.50 -2.35
CA ALA A 78 5.59 14.10 -1.34
C ALA A 78 5.28 12.69 -0.80
N ARG A 79 6.32 11.86 -0.68
CA ARG A 79 6.21 10.47 -0.24
C ARG A 79 6.83 10.25 1.13
N ARG A 80 6.15 9.48 1.98
CA ARG A 80 6.60 9.14 3.33
C ARG A 80 6.38 7.66 3.60
N GLY A 81 7.46 6.95 3.92
CA GLY A 81 7.36 5.57 4.40
C GLY A 81 6.66 5.50 5.76
N LEU A 82 5.75 4.55 5.93
CA LEU A 82 4.97 4.38 7.16
C LEU A 82 5.44 3.18 7.96
N THR A 83 5.28 1.98 7.41
CA THR A 83 5.48 0.73 8.13
C THR A 83 5.51 -0.46 7.17
N ASP A 84 6.04 -1.59 7.63
CA ASP A 84 5.89 -2.89 6.99
C ASP A 84 4.45 -3.40 7.07
N GLY A 85 4.00 -4.07 6.00
CA GLY A 85 2.70 -4.72 5.96
C GLY A 85 2.14 -4.86 4.55
N SER A 86 1.15 -5.73 4.46
CA SER A 86 0.43 -6.13 3.26
C SER A 86 -1.08 -5.96 3.46
N ASP A 87 -1.87 -6.21 2.41
CA ASP A 87 -3.34 -6.16 2.43
C ASP A 87 -3.90 -4.81 2.88
N LEU A 88 -3.29 -3.74 2.37
CA LEU A 88 -3.62 -2.37 2.70
C LEU A 88 -5.11 -2.05 2.47
N GLN A 89 -5.77 -1.57 3.52
CA GLN A 89 -7.10 -0.98 3.48
C GLN A 89 -7.20 0.26 4.36
N VAL A 90 -8.14 1.17 4.06
CA VAL A 90 -8.50 2.30 4.91
C VAL A 90 -9.86 2.02 5.54
N LEU A 91 -9.94 2.02 6.87
CA LEU A 91 -11.19 1.85 7.60
C LEU A 91 -12.10 3.06 7.38
N ARG A 92 -13.27 2.82 6.79
CA ARG A 92 -14.23 3.89 6.42
C ARG A 92 -15.26 4.18 7.50
N GLU A 93 -15.43 3.28 8.46
CA GLU A 93 -16.50 3.31 9.45
C GLU A 93 -16.00 2.86 10.83
N GLY A 94 -16.82 3.10 11.86
CA GLY A 94 -16.53 2.69 13.23
C GLY A 94 -15.52 3.55 13.99
N LEU A 95 -15.10 3.08 15.16
CA LEU A 95 -14.21 3.81 16.09
C LEU A 95 -12.82 4.11 15.49
N TYR A 96 -12.36 3.25 14.58
CA TYR A 96 -11.05 3.35 13.95
C TYR A 96 -11.10 3.97 12.55
N ARG A 97 -12.21 4.59 12.17
CA ARG A 97 -12.37 5.32 10.90
C ARG A 97 -11.20 6.26 10.63
N GLY A 98 -10.69 6.23 9.40
CA GLY A 98 -9.53 6.99 8.95
C GLY A 98 -8.18 6.32 9.22
N ASN A 99 -8.13 5.23 9.98
CA ASN A 99 -6.91 4.43 10.16
C ASN A 99 -6.78 3.37 9.07
N LEU A 100 -5.59 2.79 9.00
CA LEU A 100 -5.23 1.71 8.10
C LEU A 100 -5.49 0.36 8.74
N LEU A 101 -5.87 -0.61 7.92
CA LEU A 101 -5.86 -2.03 8.26
C LEU A 101 -4.80 -2.69 7.38
N ILE A 102 -3.85 -3.40 8.00
CA ILE A 102 -2.77 -4.10 7.30
C ILE A 102 -2.53 -5.46 7.94
N SER A 103 -2.11 -6.44 7.15
CA SER A 103 -1.55 -7.69 7.63
C SER A 103 -0.03 -7.60 7.71
N ARG A 104 0.61 -8.32 8.63
CA ARG A 104 2.07 -8.41 8.70
C ARG A 104 2.52 -9.84 8.90
N HIS A 105 3.53 -10.26 8.14
CA HIS A 105 4.18 -11.53 8.39
C HIS A 105 4.99 -11.50 9.69
N LYS A 106 4.68 -12.40 10.62
CA LYS A 106 5.34 -12.57 11.91
C LYS A 106 5.75 -14.04 12.11
N TYR A 107 6.68 -14.25 13.02
CA TYR A 107 7.13 -15.58 13.42
C TYR A 107 6.77 -15.80 14.89
N HIS A 108 6.38 -17.03 15.25
CA HIS A 108 6.17 -17.38 16.65
C HIS A 108 7.53 -17.40 17.39
N ASP A 109 7.53 -16.85 18.61
CA ASP A 109 8.71 -16.90 19.47
C ASP A 109 8.87 -18.32 20.07
N GLY A 110 10.10 -18.84 20.10
CA GLY A 110 10.43 -20.11 20.76
C GLY A 110 10.42 -21.34 19.87
N ASP A 111 10.36 -22.52 20.49
CA ASP A 111 10.59 -23.82 19.84
C ASP A 111 9.41 -24.31 18.97
N GLU A 112 8.24 -23.66 19.05
CA GLU A 112 7.06 -24.03 18.26
C GLU A 112 7.27 -23.81 16.76
N GLY A 113 8.14 -22.86 16.39
CA GLY A 113 8.41 -22.50 15.00
C GLY A 113 7.16 -22.00 14.26
N GLY A 114 7.32 -21.69 12.97
CA GLY A 114 6.23 -21.26 12.11
C GLY A 114 6.02 -19.74 12.03
N SER A 115 5.16 -19.35 11.11
CA SER A 115 4.78 -17.98 10.85
C SER A 115 3.28 -17.80 10.81
N TYR A 116 2.85 -16.57 11.04
CA TYR A 116 1.45 -16.17 11.09
C TYR A 116 1.33 -14.73 10.57
N ASP A 117 0.12 -14.35 10.14
CA ASP A 117 -0.15 -13.09 9.45
C ASP A 117 -1.21 -12.24 10.20
N PRO A 118 -0.88 -11.70 11.37
CA PRO A 118 -1.80 -10.90 12.16
C PRO A 118 -2.17 -9.60 11.48
N THR A 119 -3.42 -9.21 11.67
CA THR A 119 -3.95 -7.95 11.16
C THR A 119 -3.84 -6.87 12.24
N PHE A 120 -3.40 -5.68 11.84
CA PHE A 120 -3.25 -4.52 12.70
C PHE A 120 -4.09 -3.35 12.20
N VAL A 121 -4.63 -2.59 13.16
CA VAL A 121 -5.07 -1.22 12.91
C VAL A 121 -3.88 -0.30 13.15
N VAL A 122 -3.54 0.49 12.14
CA VAL A 122 -2.37 1.37 12.13
C VAL A 122 -2.81 2.79 11.81
N SER A 123 -2.31 3.76 12.56
CA SER A 123 -2.58 5.17 12.30
C SER A 123 -2.02 5.61 10.94
N PRO A 124 -2.55 6.68 10.33
CA PRO A 124 -1.96 7.30 9.13
C PRO A 124 -0.49 7.77 9.31
N ALA A 125 -0.02 7.83 10.55
CA ALA A 125 1.36 8.12 10.88
C ALA A 125 2.29 6.90 10.78
N GLY A 126 1.75 5.67 10.67
CA GLY A 126 2.49 4.41 10.66
C GLY A 126 2.63 3.76 12.04
N LYS A 127 1.97 4.28 13.08
CA LYS A 127 1.99 3.72 14.44
C LYS A 127 0.84 2.73 14.65
N ASP A 128 1.15 1.55 15.18
CA ASP A 128 0.18 0.54 15.58
C ASP A 128 -0.74 1.06 16.70
N LEU A 129 -2.03 0.82 16.53
CA LEU A 129 -3.06 1.16 17.52
C LEU A 129 -3.60 -0.10 18.22
N LEU A 130 -3.84 -1.17 17.45
CA LEU A 130 -4.19 -2.49 17.98
C LEU A 130 -3.85 -3.59 16.98
N MET A 131 -3.62 -4.79 17.50
CA MET A 131 -3.75 -6.03 16.75
C MET A 131 -5.21 -6.47 16.81
N VAL A 132 -5.79 -6.84 15.67
CA VAL A 132 -7.18 -7.31 15.60
C VAL A 132 -7.26 -8.65 16.34
N PRO A 133 -8.07 -8.78 17.41
CA PRO A 133 -8.14 -10.00 18.19
C PRO A 133 -8.49 -11.21 17.33
N GLY A 134 -7.80 -12.34 17.54
CA GLY A 134 -8.04 -13.59 16.82
C GLY A 134 -7.33 -13.70 15.46
N THR A 135 -6.58 -12.69 15.04
CA THR A 135 -5.79 -12.73 13.80
C THR A 135 -4.36 -13.25 14.01
N ASP A 136 -3.98 -13.53 15.26
CA ASP A 136 -2.68 -14.07 15.65
C ASP A 136 -2.58 -15.61 15.54
N GLY A 137 -3.63 -16.26 15.03
CA GLY A 137 -3.65 -17.70 14.72
C GLY A 137 -3.12 -18.03 13.32
N ALA A 138 -2.88 -19.32 13.08
CA ALA A 138 -2.32 -19.82 11.81
C ALA A 138 -3.24 -19.64 10.57
N GLU A 139 -4.51 -19.23 10.75
CA GLU A 139 -5.52 -19.18 9.69
C GLU A 139 -6.26 -17.82 9.70
N PRO A 140 -5.76 -16.79 8.99
CA PRO A 140 -6.28 -15.42 9.05
C PRO A 140 -7.69 -15.25 8.48
N GLU A 141 -8.14 -16.13 7.58
CA GLU A 141 -9.45 -16.01 6.91
C GLU A 141 -10.66 -16.30 7.82
N ALA A 142 -10.44 -16.97 8.96
CA ALA A 142 -11.51 -17.27 9.90
C ALA A 142 -11.87 -16.10 10.83
N ALA A 143 -10.93 -15.16 11.04
CA ALA A 143 -11.04 -14.10 12.03
C ALA A 143 -11.77 -12.83 11.53
N LEU A 144 -11.96 -12.71 10.21
CA LEU A 144 -12.60 -11.54 9.58
C LEU A 144 -14.07 -11.80 9.15
N LYS A 145 -14.66 -12.94 9.56
CA LYS A 145 -16.09 -13.25 9.38
C LYS A 145 -16.93 -12.74 10.55
#